data_AF-A0A9W6KSB9-F1
#
_entry.id   AF-A0A9W6KSB9-F1
#
_cell.length_a   1.000
_cell.length_b   1.000
_cell.length_c   1.000
_cell.angle_alpha   90.00
_cell.angle_beta   90.00
_cell.angle_gamma   90.00
#
_symmetry.space_group_name_H-M   'P 1'
#
loop_
_entity.id
_entity.type
_entity.pdbx_description
1 polymer ?
#
loop_
_entity_poly.entity_id
_entity_poly.type
_entity_poly.pdbx_seq_one_letter_code
_entity_poly.pdbx_strand_id
1 'polypeptide(L)'
;MREATDARRFLALYARLGREMYARAGALLPILLEPAARDFADRIERERLKGTTMIAAILVERFALRPGLSASDAADVLWTLTAPELQVRLVRRRGWSLQRYEAWLATTMANALLPGAPT
;
A
#
# COMPACT_ATOMS: atom_id res chain seq x y z
N MET A 1 -5.19 12.11 3.40
CA MET A 1 -5.87 11.53 2.22
C MET A 1 -7.12 12.32 1.82
N ARG A 2 -8.02 12.69 2.74
CA ARG A 2 -9.19 13.55 2.42
C ARG A 2 -8.80 14.86 1.74
N GLU A 3 -7.79 15.54 2.25
CA GLU A 3 -7.28 16.81 1.72
C GLU A 3 -6.47 16.71 0.42
N ALA A 4 -6.26 15.51 -0.14
CA ALA A 4 -5.49 15.37 -1.37
C ALA A 4 -6.22 16.02 -2.55
N THR A 5 -5.58 16.96 -3.23
CA THR A 5 -6.14 17.65 -4.40
C THR A 5 -5.85 16.92 -5.72
N ASP A 6 -4.93 15.94 -5.69
CA ASP A 6 -4.59 15.09 -6.84
C ASP A 6 -4.31 13.64 -6.40
N ALA A 7 -4.36 12.73 -7.38
CA ALA A 7 -4.22 11.29 -7.17
C ALA A 7 -2.83 10.86 -6.68
N ARG A 8 -1.75 11.53 -7.12
CA ARG A 8 -0.39 11.22 -6.66
C ARG A 8 -0.24 11.61 -5.20
N ARG A 9 -0.76 12.77 -4.81
CA ARG A 9 -0.80 13.20 -3.41
C ARG A 9 -1.64 12.29 -2.54
N PHE A 10 -2.77 11.79 -3.06
CA PHE A 10 -3.58 10.80 -2.36
C PHE A 10 -2.77 9.54 -2.03
N LEU A 11 -2.11 8.95 -3.04
CA LEU A 11 -1.29 7.74 -2.89
C LEU A 11 -0.05 7.98 -2.02
N ALA A 12 0.57 9.16 -2.07
CA ALA A 12 1.66 9.53 -1.18
C ALA A 12 1.22 9.57 0.30
N LEU A 13 0.05 10.16 0.58
CA LEU A 13 -0.51 10.16 1.94
C LEU A 13 -0.89 8.76 2.41
N TYR A 14 -1.35 7.89 1.51
CA TYR A 14 -1.62 6.48 1.82
C TYR A 14 -0.32 5.70 2.13
N ALA A 15 0.74 5.89 1.34
CA ALA A 15 2.05 5.30 1.61
C ALA A 15 2.60 5.75 2.98
N ARG A 16 2.45 7.03 3.31
CA ARG A 16 2.84 7.57 4.62
C ARG A 16 2.07 6.92 5.77
N LEU A 17 0.76 6.73 5.62
CA LEU A 17 -0.05 6.01 6.61
C LEU A 17 0.48 4.59 6.84
N GLY A 18 0.78 3.86 5.76
CA GLY A 18 1.39 2.54 5.83
C GLY A 18 2.75 2.55 6.54
N ARG A 19 3.62 3.52 6.22
CA ARG A 19 4.91 3.71 6.92
C ARG A 19 4.71 3.93 8.41
N GLU A 20 3.78 4.79 8.81
CA GLU A 20 3.53 5.10 10.23
C GLU A 20 2.98 3.88 11.00
N MET A 21 2.09 3.10 10.39
CA MET A 21 1.62 1.84 10.95
C MET A 21 2.77 0.85 11.14
N TYR A 22 3.61 0.66 10.11
CA TYR A 22 4.73 -0.28 10.17
C TYR A 22 5.92 0.20 10.99
N ALA A 23 6.08 1.51 11.22
CA ALA A 23 7.04 2.01 12.18
C ALA A 23 6.68 1.54 13.61
N ARG A 24 5.39 1.53 13.95
CA ARG A 24 4.88 1.05 15.25
C ARG A 24 4.89 -0.47 15.35
N ALA A 25 4.49 -1.16 14.29
CA ALA A 25 4.40 -2.61 14.25
C ALA A 25 5.75 -3.30 13.92
N GLY A 26 6.80 -2.53 13.61
CA GLY A 26 7.97 -3.04 12.87
C GLY A 26 8.63 -4.26 13.48
N ALA A 27 8.72 -4.36 14.81
CA ALA A 27 9.27 -5.51 15.54
C ALA A 27 8.39 -6.77 15.45
N LEU A 28 7.08 -6.59 15.30
CA LEU A 28 6.09 -7.68 15.24
C LEU A 28 5.90 -8.22 13.82
N LEU A 29 6.28 -7.46 12.78
CA LEU A 29 6.05 -7.88 11.39
C LEU A 29 6.76 -9.19 11.03
N PRO A 30 8.02 -9.46 11.41
CA PRO A 30 8.63 -10.77 11.17
C PRO A 30 7.88 -11.90 11.88
N ILE A 31 7.38 -11.66 13.10
CA ILE A 31 6.62 -12.66 13.88
C ILE A 31 5.29 -12.98 13.19
N LEU A 32 4.62 -11.98 12.60
CA LEU A 32 3.40 -12.16 11.81
C LEU A 32 3.61 -13.11 10.62
N LEU A 33 4.83 -13.20 10.09
CA LEU A 33 5.17 -14.02 8.93
C LEU A 33 5.63 -15.44 9.30
N GLU A 34 5.70 -15.77 10.59
CA GLU A 34 6.07 -17.11 11.05
C GLU A 34 4.89 -18.10 10.88
N PRO A 35 5.15 -19.39 10.59
CA PRO A 35 4.09 -20.39 10.45
C PRO A 35 3.15 -20.49 11.66
N ALA A 36 3.68 -20.27 12.86
CA ALA A 36 2.91 -20.29 14.11
C ALA A 36 1.87 -19.15 14.23
N ALA A 37 2.01 -18.09 13.44
CA ALA A 37 1.10 -16.94 13.43
C ALA A 37 0.02 -17.02 12.32
N ARG A 38 -0.06 -18.14 11.57
CA ARG A 38 -0.90 -18.27 10.35
C ARG A 38 -2.34 -17.79 10.54
N ASP A 39 -3.04 -18.27 11.57
CA ASP A 39 -4.45 -17.90 11.78
C ASP A 39 -4.63 -16.40 12.03
N PHE A 40 -3.68 -15.79 12.74
CA PHE A 40 -3.66 -14.36 12.96
C PHE A 40 -3.29 -13.59 11.69
N ALA A 41 -2.31 -14.08 10.92
CA ALA A 41 -1.92 -13.54 9.63
C ALA A 41 -3.09 -13.54 8.64
N ASP A 42 -3.82 -14.65 8.53
CA ASP A 42 -4.99 -14.78 7.66
C ASP A 42 -6.10 -13.80 8.05
N ARG A 43 -6.28 -13.55 9.37
CA ARG A 43 -7.22 -12.54 9.85
C ARG A 43 -6.77 -11.13 9.48
N ILE A 44 -5.51 -10.80 9.69
CA ILE A 44 -4.95 -9.51 9.28
C ILE A 44 -5.10 -9.32 7.77
N GLU A 45 -4.91 -10.38 6.98
CA GLU A 45 -4.97 -10.30 5.53
C GLU A 45 -6.38 -10.03 5.02
N ARG A 46 -7.41 -10.64 5.63
CA ARG A 46 -8.82 -10.30 5.37
C ARG A 46 -9.14 -8.85 5.69
N GLU A 47 -8.64 -8.31 6.81
CA GLU A 47 -8.86 -6.91 7.17
C GLU A 47 -8.10 -5.95 6.24
N ARG A 48 -6.89 -6.33 5.82
CA ARG A 48 -6.14 -5.57 4.81
C ARG A 48 -6.88 -5.51 3.49
N LEU A 49 -7.44 -6.63 3.03
CA LEU A 49 -8.24 -6.67 1.80
C LEU A 49 -9.45 -5.75 1.87
N LYS A 50 -10.21 -5.78 2.98
CA LYS A 50 -11.32 -4.83 3.19
C LYS A 50 -10.84 -3.38 3.15
N GLY A 51 -9.72 -3.09 3.83
CA GLY A 51 -9.14 -1.75 3.90
C GLY A 51 -8.69 -1.23 2.54
N THR A 52 -8.00 -2.06 1.75
CA THR A 52 -7.49 -1.67 0.42
C THR A 52 -8.62 -1.54 -0.59
N THR A 53 -9.67 -2.36 -0.51
CA THR A 53 -10.90 -2.19 -1.30
C THR A 53 -11.57 -0.85 -1.02
N MET A 54 -11.69 -0.45 0.25
CA MET A 54 -12.24 0.87 0.61
C MET A 54 -11.37 2.02 0.08
N ILE A 55 -10.04 1.91 0.19
CA ILE A 55 -9.12 2.95 -0.31
C ILE A 55 -9.17 3.03 -1.84
N ALA A 56 -9.26 1.90 -2.54
CA ALA A 56 -9.42 1.86 -3.99
C ALA A 56 -10.73 2.54 -4.42
N ALA A 57 -11.84 2.25 -3.74
CA ALA A 57 -13.12 2.91 -4.01
C ALA A 57 -13.01 4.45 -3.90
N ILE A 58 -12.39 4.95 -2.82
CA ILE A 58 -12.18 6.40 -2.63
C ILE A 58 -11.27 6.99 -3.72
N LEU A 59 -10.26 6.24 -4.16
CA LEU A 59 -9.36 6.68 -5.22
C LEU A 59 -10.11 6.85 -6.54
N VAL A 60 -10.90 5.85 -6.96
CA VAL A 60 -11.61 5.87 -8.25
C VAL A 60 -12.79 6.83 -8.28
N GLU A 61 -13.42 7.08 -7.13
CA GLU A 61 -14.48 8.08 -7.01
C GLU A 61 -13.96 9.49 -7.27
N ARG A 62 -12.70 9.75 -6.89
CA ARG A 62 -12.11 11.10 -6.91
C ARG A 62 -11.19 11.35 -8.10
N PHE A 63 -10.59 10.29 -8.64
CA PHE A 63 -9.52 10.40 -9.64
C PHE A 63 -9.58 9.28 -10.68
N ALA A 64 -9.12 9.59 -11.89
CA ALA A 64 -9.05 8.61 -12.96
C ALA A 64 -7.90 7.60 -12.74
N LEU A 65 -8.21 6.31 -12.94
CA LEU A 65 -7.20 5.27 -13.08
C LEU A 65 -6.61 5.27 -14.49
N ARG A 66 -5.50 4.54 -14.65
CA ARG A 66 -4.99 4.13 -15.95
C ARG A 66 -6.09 3.45 -16.78
N PRO A 67 -6.18 3.72 -18.09
CA PRO A 67 -7.10 3.01 -18.97
C PRO A 67 -6.96 1.48 -18.85
N GLY A 68 -8.10 0.80 -18.76
CA GLY A 68 -8.16 -0.65 -18.63
C GLY A 68 -8.09 -1.20 -17.21
N LEU A 69 -7.92 -0.35 -16.18
CA LEU A 69 -8.00 -0.78 -14.78
C LEU A 69 -9.40 -0.54 -14.19
N SER A 70 -9.91 -1.54 -13.49
CA SER A 70 -11.10 -1.45 -12.65
C SER A 70 -10.76 -1.05 -11.21
N ALA A 71 -11.79 -0.74 -10.43
CA ALA A 71 -11.65 -0.52 -8.98
C ALA A 71 -11.14 -1.79 -8.24
N SER A 72 -11.50 -2.99 -8.73
CA SER A 72 -11.00 -4.26 -8.19
C SER A 72 -9.51 -4.41 -8.46
N ASP A 73 -9.06 -4.12 -9.69
CA ASP A 73 -7.63 -4.16 -10.02
C ASP A 73 -6.84 -3.19 -9.14
N ALA A 74 -7.40 -2.00 -8.88
CA ALA A 74 -6.78 -1.04 -7.98
C ALA A 74 -6.70 -1.57 -6.54
N ALA A 75 -7.73 -2.24 -6.04
CA ALA A 75 -7.73 -2.86 -4.71
C ALA A 75 -6.64 -3.93 -4.60
N ASP A 76 -6.51 -4.81 -5.61
CA ASP A 76 -5.52 -5.88 -5.64
C ASP A 76 -4.09 -5.33 -5.68
N VAL A 77 -3.86 -4.28 -6.48
CA VAL A 77 -2.56 -3.59 -6.53
C VAL A 77 -2.22 -2.96 -5.17
N LEU A 78 -3.15 -2.25 -4.54
CA LEU A 78 -2.92 -1.63 -3.23
C LEU A 78 -2.69 -2.69 -2.15
N TRP A 79 -3.49 -3.76 -2.15
CA TRP A 79 -3.35 -4.89 -1.23
C TRP A 79 -1.98 -5.57 -1.38
N THR A 80 -1.55 -5.82 -2.60
CA THR A 80 -0.24 -6.41 -2.89
C THR A 80 0.89 -5.48 -2.44
N LEU A 81 0.89 -4.22 -2.88
CA LEU A 81 2.02 -3.31 -2.66
C LEU A 81 2.16 -2.87 -1.19
N THR A 82 1.08 -2.92 -0.42
CA THR A 82 1.10 -2.60 1.02
C THR A 82 1.36 -3.83 1.90
N ALA A 83 1.75 -4.97 1.33
CA ALA A 83 1.93 -6.21 2.10
C ALA A 83 3.08 -6.12 3.12
N PRO A 84 2.92 -6.64 4.36
CA PRO A 84 3.97 -6.67 5.38
C PRO A 84 5.30 -7.24 4.89
N GLU A 85 5.23 -8.25 4.02
CA GLU A 85 6.36 -8.96 3.41
C GLU A 85 7.24 -8.02 2.61
N LEU A 86 6.66 -7.04 1.91
CA LEU A 86 7.41 -6.04 1.14
C LEU A 86 8.18 -5.11 2.08
N GLN A 87 7.57 -4.71 3.19
CA GLN A 87 8.21 -3.87 4.20
C GLN A 87 9.37 -4.63 4.86
N VAL A 88 9.16 -5.88 5.29
CA VAL A 88 10.23 -6.72 5.84
C VAL A 88 11.36 -6.94 4.82
N ARG A 89 11.02 -7.22 3.55
CA ARG A 89 11.99 -7.45 2.49
C ARG A 89 12.86 -6.21 2.22
N LEU A 90 12.24 -5.04 2.05
CA LEU A 90 12.97 -3.85 1.63
C LEU A 90 13.66 -3.14 2.81
N VAL A 91 12.98 -3.02 3.95
CA VAL A 91 13.51 -2.31 5.12
C VAL A 91 14.45 -3.21 5.90
N ARG A 92 13.99 -4.38 6.37
CA ARG A 92 14.80 -5.24 7.25
C ARG A 92 15.88 -6.00 6.48
N ARG A 93 15.55 -6.60 5.33
CA ARG A 93 16.52 -7.45 4.60
C ARG A 93 17.43 -6.66 3.65
N ARG A 94 16.95 -5.58 3.05
CA ARG A 94 17.74 -4.74 2.12
C ARG A 94 18.22 -3.41 2.73
N GLY A 95 17.92 -3.16 4.00
CA GLY A 95 18.44 -2.02 4.76
C GLY A 95 17.87 -0.66 4.32
N TRP A 96 16.71 -0.63 3.65
CA TRP A 96 16.11 0.65 3.27
C TRP A 96 15.64 1.40 4.52
N SER A 97 15.80 2.72 4.52
CA SER A 97 15.10 3.56 5.50
C SER A 97 13.60 3.52 5.25
N LEU A 98 12.81 3.77 6.31
CA LEU A 98 11.36 3.89 6.20
C LEU A 98 10.93 5.03 5.26
N GLN A 99 11.70 6.12 5.21
CA GLN A 99 11.46 7.23 4.27
C GLN A 99 11.67 6.80 2.82
N ARG A 100 12.73 6.02 2.54
CA ARG A 100 12.97 5.47 1.20
C ARG A 100 11.85 4.50 0.80
N TYR A 101 11.40 3.64 1.71
CA TYR A 101 10.28 2.73 1.47
C TYR A 101 8.97 3.49 1.19
N GLU A 102 8.64 4.53 1.96
CA GLU A 102 7.47 5.39 1.73
C GLU A 102 7.49 6.01 0.33
N ALA A 103 8.62 6.65 -0.04
CA ALA A 103 8.75 7.30 -1.34
C ALA A 103 8.61 6.30 -2.48
N TRP A 104 9.29 5.15 -2.38
CA TRP A 104 9.19 4.08 -3.37
C TRP A 104 7.76 3.54 -3.49
N LEU A 105 7.09 3.30 -2.36
CA LEU A 105 5.74 2.75 -2.36
C LEU A 105 4.75 3.73 -3.02
N ALA A 106 4.84 5.01 -2.69
CA ALA A 106 4.02 6.06 -3.30
C ALA A 106 4.22 6.12 -4.82
N THR A 107 5.47 6.16 -5.28
CA THR A 107 5.80 6.18 -6.71
C THR A 107 5.34 4.90 -7.42
N THR A 108 5.52 3.74 -6.79
CA THR A 108 5.15 2.44 -7.38
C THR A 108 3.63 2.31 -7.52
N MET A 109 2.86 2.69 -6.49
CA MET A 109 1.39 2.73 -6.59
C MET A 109 0.94 3.70 -7.68
N ALA A 110 1.51 4.90 -7.73
CA ALA A 110 1.15 5.89 -8.76
C ALA A 110 1.46 5.38 -10.18
N ASN A 111 2.62 4.76 -10.36
CA ASN A 111 3.04 4.17 -11.64
C ASN A 111 2.32 2.87 -11.98
N ALA A 112 1.62 2.24 -11.05
CA ALA A 112 0.75 1.10 -11.36
C ALA A 112 -0.66 1.57 -11.71
N LEU A 113 -1.20 2.53 -10.95
CA LEU A 113 -2.62 2.85 -10.92
C LEU A 113 -3.02 4.05 -11.77
N LEU A 114 -2.13 5.02 -11.97
CA LEU A 114 -2.49 6.29 -12.59
C LEU A 114 -2.14 6.31 -14.09
N PRO A 115 -2.84 7.14 -14.88
CA PRO A 115 -2.42 7.45 -16.25
C PRO A 115 -0.96 7.93 -16.27
N GLY A 116 -0.24 7.59 -17.35
CA GLY A 116 1.04 8.23 -17.63
C GLY A 116 0.86 9.74 -17.75
N ALA A 117 1.92 10.51 -17.50
CA ALA A 117 1.88 11.92 -17.90
C ALA A 117 1.59 11.98 -19.41
N PRO A 118 0.77 12.93 -19.89
CA PRO A 118 0.67 13.19 -21.32
C PRO A 118 2.10 13.36 -21.84
N THR A 119 2.41 12.63 -22.91
CA THR A 119 3.70 12.76 -23.61
C THR A 119 3.74 14.04 -24.40
#